data_AF-A0A7S0Q1E9-F1
#
_entry.id   AF-A0A7S0Q1E9-F1
#
_cell.length_a   1.000
_cell.length_b   1.000
_cell.length_c   1.000
_cell.angle_alpha   90.00
_cell.angle_beta   90.00
_cell.angle_gamma   90.00
#
_symmetry.space_group_name_H-M   'P 1'
#
loop_
_entity.id
_entity.type
_entity.pdbx_description
1 polymer ?
#
loop_
_entity_poly.entity_id
_entity_poly.type
_entity_poly.pdbx_seq_one_letter_code
_entity_poly.pdbx_strand_id
1 'polypeptide(L)'
;TPQTKTRNPMGSLLPAVYPFAAFTAIHFLGYLRAAISGSVHARLPHVTAHFLTTLIGFSLLAALGVHAWVINHDTAGPIDHLSGYSQSGEWVSLLMAGFQMYEIAACLLTRGEEHRRLCGPNNIMLVHHCTVLLLVCLVVGKQYMLYYARFYFGVPEISSVPLAFMDLFKAYPELKQKYPASSEAVRNAFAALFLPVRTIWFTLVTLDFWRDSAVGIGWLDGEHKTTESKALVLTICIGQLVLLCMQFFWGSIIIRAVVQKMKGDEAHKDA
;
A
#
# COMPACT_ATOMS: atom_id res chain seq x y z
N THR A 1 -13.98 -1.39 31.59
CA THR A 1 -15.21 -0.86 30.96
C THR A 1 -14.85 -0.43 29.56
N PRO A 2 -15.47 -0.97 28.49
CA PRO A 2 -15.18 -0.48 27.15
C PRO A 2 -15.61 0.99 27.11
N GLN A 3 -14.67 1.91 26.88
CA GLN A 3 -15.03 3.29 26.65
C GLN A 3 -15.88 3.33 25.38
N THR A 4 -17.19 3.44 25.54
CA THR A 4 -18.11 3.94 24.53
C THR A 4 -17.75 5.39 24.26
N LYS A 5 -16.61 5.64 23.62
CA LYS A 5 -16.36 6.90 22.93
C LYS A 5 -17.49 6.99 21.92
N THR A 6 -18.42 7.89 22.18
CA THR A 6 -19.52 8.24 21.30
C THR A 6 -18.95 8.39 19.90
N ARG A 7 -19.34 7.50 18.98
CA ARG A 7 -18.97 7.55 17.56
C ARG A 7 -19.15 9.00 17.12
N ASN A 8 -18.08 9.65 16.70
CA ASN A 8 -18.21 10.91 15.99
C ASN A 8 -19.03 10.58 14.73
N PRO A 9 -20.19 11.21 14.50
CA PRO A 9 -21.21 10.68 13.58
C PRO A 9 -20.75 10.58 12.11
N MET A 10 -19.59 11.14 11.76
CA MET A 10 -18.81 10.78 10.58
C MET A 10 -17.33 10.87 10.94
N GLY A 11 -16.54 9.83 10.62
CA GLY A 11 -15.08 9.95 10.61
C GLY A 11 -14.71 11.00 9.56
N SER A 12 -14.23 12.14 10.01
CA SER A 12 -13.86 13.22 9.09
C SER A 12 -12.62 12.80 8.30
N LEU A 13 -12.69 12.88 6.98
CA LEU A 13 -11.51 12.75 6.11
C LEU A 13 -10.66 14.04 6.10
N LEU A 14 -11.13 15.14 6.70
CA LEU A 14 -10.41 16.41 6.74
C LEU A 14 -8.97 16.27 7.27
N PRO A 15 -8.67 15.45 8.31
CA PRO A 15 -7.31 15.26 8.76
C PRO A 15 -6.37 14.62 7.72
N ALA A 16 -6.89 13.95 6.69
CA ALA A 16 -6.08 13.40 5.60
C ALA A 16 -5.50 14.49 4.68
N VAL A 17 -5.99 15.73 4.77
CA VAL A 17 -5.42 16.89 4.03
C VAL A 17 -4.01 17.20 4.52
N TYR A 18 -3.71 17.02 5.81
CA TYR A 18 -2.38 17.28 6.36
C TYR A 18 -1.28 16.37 5.76
N PRO A 19 -1.42 15.02 5.77
CA PRO A 19 -0.44 14.16 5.11
C PRO A 19 -0.37 14.40 3.60
N PHE A 20 -1.50 14.66 2.92
CA PHE A 20 -1.49 15.03 1.49
C PHE A 20 -0.66 16.29 1.22
N ALA A 21 -0.88 17.36 1.99
CA ALA A 21 -0.13 18.61 1.87
C ALA A 21 1.36 18.39 2.17
N ALA A 22 1.69 17.59 3.19
CA ALA A 22 3.07 17.26 3.54
C ALA A 22 3.79 16.49 2.42
N PHE A 23 3.18 15.45 1.86
CA PHE A 23 3.74 14.70 0.73
C PHE A 23 3.91 15.58 -0.51
N THR A 24 2.92 16.43 -0.81
CA THR A 24 3.00 17.38 -1.92
C THR A 24 4.14 18.39 -1.73
N ALA A 25 4.33 18.90 -0.52
CA ALA A 25 5.43 19.82 -0.20
C ALA A 25 6.80 19.13 -0.35
N ILE A 26 6.94 17.89 0.15
CA ILE A 26 8.17 17.09 -0.01
C ILE A 26 8.46 16.87 -1.50
N HIS A 27 7.46 16.49 -2.29
CA HIS A 27 7.61 16.31 -3.73
C HIS A 27 8.04 17.61 -4.40
N PHE A 28 7.39 18.73 -4.10
CA PHE A 28 7.72 20.02 -4.70
C PHE A 28 9.18 20.42 -4.41
N LEU A 29 9.62 20.30 -3.16
CA LEU A 29 11.01 20.57 -2.77
C LEU A 29 12.00 19.62 -3.44
N GLY A 30 11.67 18.33 -3.50
CA GLY A 30 12.48 17.31 -4.18
C GLY A 30 12.60 17.58 -5.69
N TYR A 31 11.50 18.01 -6.31
CA TYR A 31 11.43 18.36 -7.73
C TYR A 31 12.33 19.55 -8.03
N LEU A 32 12.19 20.65 -7.27
CA LEU A 32 13.03 21.84 -7.44
C LEU A 32 14.51 21.48 -7.31
N ARG A 33 14.87 20.72 -6.28
CA ARG A 33 16.26 20.29 -6.05
C ARG A 33 16.80 19.43 -7.19
N ALA A 34 15.99 18.50 -7.70
CA ALA A 34 16.38 17.62 -8.81
C ALA A 34 16.55 18.41 -10.11
N ALA A 35 15.59 19.28 -10.44
CA ALA A 35 15.58 20.08 -11.66
C ALA A 35 16.79 21.02 -11.76
N ILE A 36 17.22 21.64 -10.65
CA ILE A 36 18.37 22.56 -10.64
C ILE A 36 19.72 21.87 -10.43
N SER A 37 19.74 20.55 -10.18
CA SER A 37 20.97 19.86 -9.75
C SER A 37 22.04 19.74 -10.83
N GLY A 38 21.69 19.88 -12.12
CA GLY A 38 22.57 19.56 -13.25
C GLY A 38 23.02 18.10 -13.29
N SER A 39 22.46 17.24 -12.44
CA SER A 39 22.82 15.82 -12.32
C SER A 39 21.91 14.94 -13.19
N VAL A 40 22.19 13.63 -13.21
CA VAL A 40 21.33 12.63 -13.88
C VAL A 40 19.86 12.70 -13.41
N HIS A 41 19.63 13.17 -12.17
CA HIS A 41 18.29 13.34 -11.59
C HIS A 41 17.46 14.44 -12.28
N ALA A 42 18.11 15.41 -12.91
CA ALA A 42 17.44 16.48 -13.67
C ALA A 42 16.74 15.95 -14.95
N ARG A 43 17.06 14.73 -15.41
CA ARG A 43 16.40 14.10 -16.57
C ARG A 43 14.95 13.71 -16.27
N LEU A 44 14.67 13.27 -15.04
CA LEU A 44 13.35 12.81 -14.60
C LEU A 44 13.04 13.39 -13.21
N PRO A 45 12.89 14.72 -13.08
CA PRO A 45 12.82 15.38 -11.79
C PRO A 45 11.57 14.99 -10.97
N HIS A 46 10.42 14.72 -11.62
CA HIS A 46 9.24 14.22 -10.92
C HIS A 46 9.44 12.80 -10.40
N VAL A 47 10.16 11.95 -11.13
CA VAL A 47 10.47 10.59 -10.66
C VAL A 47 11.42 10.62 -9.45
N THR A 48 12.42 11.50 -9.44
CA THR A 48 13.29 11.67 -8.25
C THR A 48 12.50 12.19 -7.04
N ALA A 49 11.66 13.22 -7.25
CA ALA A 49 10.81 13.77 -6.20
C ALA A 49 9.82 12.74 -5.65
N HIS A 50 9.23 11.95 -6.55
CA HIS A 50 8.31 10.87 -6.21
C HIS A 50 9.00 9.78 -5.40
N PHE A 51 10.20 9.35 -5.79
CA PHE A 51 10.97 8.35 -5.03
C PHE A 51 11.16 8.77 -3.56
N LEU A 52 11.59 10.01 -3.30
CA LEU A 52 11.79 10.49 -1.92
C LEU A 52 10.47 10.50 -1.14
N THR A 53 9.41 11.00 -1.77
CA THR A 53 8.09 11.14 -1.15
C THR A 53 7.49 9.77 -0.83
N THR A 54 7.58 8.82 -1.76
CA THR A 54 7.07 7.46 -1.57
C THR A 54 7.89 6.66 -0.58
N LEU A 55 9.22 6.82 -0.55
CA LEU A 55 10.05 6.18 0.46
C LEU A 55 9.62 6.60 1.88
N ILE A 56 9.35 7.90 2.09
CA ILE A 56 8.85 8.41 3.37
C ILE A 56 7.45 7.86 3.66
N GLY A 57 6.53 7.95 2.69
CA GLY A 57 5.15 7.46 2.84
C GLY A 57 5.09 5.97 3.19
N PHE A 58 5.77 5.13 2.41
CA PHE A 58 5.85 3.69 2.65
C PHE A 58 6.48 3.37 4.00
N SER A 59 7.56 4.06 4.39
CA SER A 59 8.22 3.81 5.68
C SER A 59 7.31 4.15 6.87
N LEU A 60 6.59 5.28 6.81
CA LEU A 60 5.66 5.68 7.86
C LEU A 60 4.47 4.73 7.95
N LEU A 61 3.86 4.35 6.82
CA LEU A 61 2.74 3.41 6.77
C LEU A 61 3.17 2.01 7.26
N ALA A 62 4.34 1.53 6.84
CA ALA A 62 4.90 0.25 7.29
C ALA A 62 5.15 0.27 8.81
N ALA A 63 5.77 1.33 9.33
CA ALA A 63 6.07 1.45 10.76
C ALA A 63 4.78 1.47 11.60
N LEU A 64 3.81 2.30 11.24
CA LEU A 64 2.54 2.40 11.95
C LEU A 64 1.73 1.10 11.84
N GLY A 65 1.67 0.50 10.65
CA GLY A 65 0.97 -0.75 10.40
C GLY A 65 1.53 -1.93 11.18
N VAL A 66 2.85 -2.14 11.11
CA VAL A 66 3.53 -3.20 11.86
C VAL A 66 3.34 -3.02 13.36
N HIS A 67 3.53 -1.79 13.86
CA HIS A 67 3.31 -1.51 15.28
C HIS A 67 1.85 -1.78 15.70
N ALA A 68 0.88 -1.37 14.89
CA ALA A 68 -0.53 -1.53 15.21
C ALA A 68 -1.06 -2.96 15.03
N TRP A 69 -0.48 -3.75 14.12
CA TRP A 69 -0.94 -5.09 13.78
C TRP A 69 -0.17 -6.21 14.49
N VAL A 70 1.16 -6.09 14.54
CA VAL A 70 2.05 -7.14 15.06
C VAL A 70 2.39 -6.92 16.53
N ILE A 71 2.65 -5.67 16.92
CA ILE A 71 3.12 -5.35 18.28
C ILE A 71 1.93 -5.17 19.23
N ASN A 72 0.96 -4.33 18.84
CA ASN A 72 -0.24 -4.05 19.62
C ASN A 72 -1.43 -4.90 19.16
N HIS A 73 -1.26 -6.22 19.24
CA HIS A 73 -2.29 -7.16 18.82
C HIS A 73 -3.44 -7.21 19.84
N ASP A 74 -4.52 -6.47 19.58
CA ASP A 74 -5.77 -6.62 20.31
C ASP A 74 -6.51 -7.88 19.84
N THR A 75 -6.83 -8.78 20.78
CA THR A 75 -7.61 -10.02 20.54
C THR A 75 -9.11 -9.75 20.61
N ALA A 76 -9.61 -8.85 19.78
CA ALA A 76 -11.03 -8.52 19.78
C ALA A 76 -11.87 -9.63 19.09
N GLY A 77 -13.19 -9.65 19.32
CA GLY A 77 -14.09 -10.59 18.64
C GLY A 77 -14.41 -10.16 17.18
N PRO A 78 -15.04 -11.01 16.36
CA PRO A 78 -15.35 -10.70 14.94
C PRO A 78 -16.16 -9.40 14.71
N ILE A 79 -17.14 -9.07 15.56
CA ILE A 79 -17.84 -7.77 15.46
C ILE A 79 -16.90 -6.62 15.79
N ASP A 80 -16.02 -6.77 16.78
CA ASP A 80 -15.08 -5.73 17.16
C ASP A 80 -14.05 -5.51 16.04
N HIS A 81 -13.77 -6.54 15.24
CA HIS A 81 -12.96 -6.40 14.03
C HIS A 81 -13.64 -5.55 12.95
N LEU A 82 -14.96 -5.68 12.78
CA LEU A 82 -15.68 -4.96 11.72
C LEU A 82 -16.23 -3.60 12.15
N SER A 83 -16.76 -3.49 13.36
CA SER A 83 -17.50 -2.33 13.83
C SER A 83 -16.86 -1.67 15.05
N GLY A 84 -15.87 -2.32 15.66
CA GLY A 84 -15.09 -1.80 16.77
C GLY A 84 -14.18 -0.66 16.33
N TYR A 85 -14.12 0.38 17.16
CA TYR A 85 -13.24 1.51 16.91
C TYR A 85 -11.79 1.13 17.21
N SER A 86 -10.89 1.42 16.27
CA SER A 86 -9.45 1.30 16.48
C SER A 86 -8.79 2.63 16.13
N GLN A 87 -8.27 3.32 17.14
CA GLN A 87 -7.57 4.59 16.95
C GLN A 87 -6.36 4.44 16.02
N SER A 88 -5.58 3.37 16.19
CA SER A 88 -4.46 3.07 15.31
C SER A 88 -4.91 2.75 13.88
N GLY A 89 -6.04 2.06 13.71
CA GLY A 89 -6.63 1.80 12.40
C GLY A 89 -7.04 3.09 11.69
N GLU A 90 -7.64 4.02 12.43
CA GLU A 90 -8.01 5.34 11.91
C GLU A 90 -6.77 6.16 11.51
N TRP A 91 -5.72 6.20 12.33
CA TRP A 91 -4.49 6.93 12.01
C TRP A 91 -3.78 6.40 10.77
N VAL A 92 -3.63 5.08 10.66
CA VAL A 92 -3.04 4.46 9.45
C VAL A 92 -3.90 4.76 8.23
N SER A 93 -5.23 4.70 8.37
CA SER A 93 -6.17 5.03 7.29
C SER A 93 -6.06 6.49 6.84
N LEU A 94 -6.00 7.45 7.77
CA LEU A 94 -5.88 8.87 7.42
C LEU A 94 -4.54 9.18 6.73
N LEU A 95 -3.44 8.56 7.17
CA LEU A 95 -2.15 8.66 6.50
C LEU A 95 -2.21 8.06 5.08
N MET A 96 -2.82 6.88 4.95
CA MET A 96 -2.99 6.21 3.65
C MET A 96 -3.87 7.04 2.70
N ALA A 97 -4.97 7.63 3.19
CA ALA A 97 -5.80 8.52 2.40
C ALA A 97 -5.01 9.72 1.85
N GLY A 98 -4.24 10.39 2.72
CA GLY A 98 -3.37 11.48 2.30
C GLY A 98 -2.32 11.06 1.26
N PHE A 99 -1.71 9.90 1.48
CA PHE A 99 -0.72 9.33 0.59
C PHE A 99 -1.31 8.98 -0.79
N GLN A 100 -2.47 8.34 -0.85
CA GLN A 100 -3.10 7.97 -2.13
C GLN A 100 -3.65 9.18 -2.89
N MET A 101 -4.14 10.22 -2.21
CA MET A 101 -4.46 11.49 -2.85
C MET A 101 -3.23 12.10 -3.54
N TYR A 102 -2.07 12.02 -2.88
CA TYR A 102 -0.79 12.45 -3.45
C TYR A 102 -0.39 11.57 -4.65
N GLU A 103 -0.45 10.25 -4.54
CA GLU A 103 -0.09 9.32 -5.64
C GLU A 103 -0.93 9.56 -6.89
N ILE A 104 -2.24 9.74 -6.72
CA ILE A 104 -3.15 10.05 -7.84
C ILE A 104 -2.80 11.39 -8.46
N ALA A 105 -2.54 12.43 -7.65
CA ALA A 105 -2.13 13.73 -8.18
C ALA A 105 -0.81 13.63 -8.97
N ALA A 106 0.19 12.91 -8.45
CA ALA A 106 1.47 12.70 -9.14
C ALA A 106 1.27 11.96 -10.48
N CYS A 107 0.41 10.93 -10.52
CA CYS A 107 0.06 10.22 -11.74
C CYS A 107 -0.63 11.13 -12.78
N LEU A 108 -1.59 11.95 -12.36
CA LEU A 108 -2.40 12.78 -13.26
C LEU A 108 -1.67 14.02 -13.78
N LEU A 109 -0.76 14.59 -12.98
CA LEU A 109 -0.07 15.83 -13.30
C LEU A 109 1.22 15.63 -14.11
N THR A 110 1.81 14.43 -14.09
CA THR A 110 3.00 14.12 -14.89
C THR A 110 2.64 13.73 -16.32
N ARG A 111 3.61 13.89 -17.24
CA ARG A 111 3.45 13.62 -18.68
C ARG A 111 4.63 12.80 -19.22
N GLY A 112 4.47 12.27 -20.43
CA GLY A 112 5.55 11.61 -21.17
C GLY A 112 6.15 10.39 -20.45
N GLU A 113 7.48 10.32 -20.41
CA GLU A 113 8.18 9.19 -19.80
C GLU A 113 7.90 9.06 -18.30
N GLU A 114 7.80 10.17 -17.58
CA GLU A 114 7.55 10.17 -16.14
C GLU A 114 6.18 9.58 -15.84
N HIS A 115 5.13 10.03 -16.55
CA HIS A 115 3.78 9.47 -16.41
C HIS A 115 3.77 7.94 -16.61
N ARG A 116 4.44 7.45 -17.65
CA ARG A 116 4.52 6.00 -17.93
C ARG A 116 5.21 5.23 -16.79
N ARG A 117 6.22 5.83 -16.14
CA ARG A 117 6.93 5.21 -15.01
C ARG A 117 6.09 5.21 -13.74
N LEU A 118 5.38 6.29 -13.47
CA LEU A 118 4.52 6.47 -12.29
C LEU A 118 3.24 5.61 -12.39
N CYS A 119 2.54 5.64 -13.52
CA CYS A 119 1.27 4.94 -13.70
C CYS A 119 1.43 3.45 -14.03
N GLY A 120 2.64 3.02 -14.40
CA GLY A 120 2.91 1.67 -14.88
C GLY A 120 2.23 1.34 -16.23
N PRO A 121 2.33 0.09 -16.70
CA PRO A 121 1.71 -0.33 -17.94
C PRO A 121 0.18 -0.22 -17.85
N ASN A 122 -0.45 0.32 -18.89
CA ASN A 122 -1.91 0.51 -18.99
C ASN A 122 -2.53 1.25 -17.79
N ASN A 123 -1.76 2.11 -17.12
CA ASN A 123 -2.19 2.87 -15.95
C ASN A 123 -2.67 2.00 -14.77
N ILE A 124 -2.16 0.76 -14.66
CA ILE A 124 -2.56 -0.17 -13.59
C ILE A 124 -2.31 0.39 -12.18
N MET A 125 -1.27 1.21 -12.00
CA MET A 125 -1.01 1.85 -10.71
C MET A 125 -2.06 2.89 -10.37
N LEU A 126 -2.57 3.66 -11.34
CA LEU A 126 -3.66 4.60 -11.11
C LEU A 126 -4.93 3.88 -10.63
N VAL A 127 -5.26 2.73 -11.23
CA VAL A 127 -6.39 1.90 -10.77
C VAL A 127 -6.16 1.39 -9.35
N HIS A 128 -4.93 0.96 -9.04
CA HIS A 128 -4.56 0.56 -7.69
C HIS A 128 -4.75 1.70 -6.69
N HIS A 129 -4.19 2.88 -6.95
CA HIS A 129 -4.28 4.05 -6.06
C HIS A 129 -5.72 4.51 -5.85
N CYS A 130 -6.53 4.56 -6.92
CA CYS A 130 -7.95 4.89 -6.83
C CYS A 130 -8.73 3.86 -6.01
N THR A 131 -8.40 2.56 -6.15
CA THR A 131 -9.05 1.49 -5.37
C THR A 131 -8.70 1.62 -3.89
N VAL A 132 -7.43 1.83 -3.55
CA VAL A 132 -7.01 2.03 -2.14
C VAL A 132 -7.64 3.31 -1.57
N LEU A 133 -7.68 4.41 -2.33
CA LEU A 133 -8.32 5.66 -1.89
C LEU A 133 -9.83 5.48 -1.65
N LEU A 134 -10.53 4.76 -2.54
CA LEU A 134 -11.94 4.46 -2.34
C LEU A 134 -12.15 3.67 -1.04
N LEU A 135 -11.38 2.60 -0.86
CA LEU A 135 -11.49 1.74 0.31
C LEU A 135 -11.22 2.51 1.61
N VAL A 136 -10.16 3.31 1.66
CA VAL A 136 -9.84 4.07 2.87
C VAL A 136 -10.88 5.16 3.17
N CYS A 137 -11.47 5.79 2.15
CA CYS A 137 -12.58 6.72 2.32
C CYS A 137 -13.82 6.03 2.93
N LEU A 138 -14.13 4.82 2.49
CA LEU A 138 -15.23 4.02 3.06
C LEU A 138 -14.92 3.60 4.51
N VAL A 139 -13.71 3.14 4.78
CA VAL A 139 -13.24 2.73 6.11
C VAL A 139 -13.33 3.89 7.12
N VAL A 140 -12.76 5.05 6.79
CA VAL A 140 -12.76 6.22 7.68
C VAL A 140 -14.17 6.80 7.79
N GLY A 141 -14.85 7.01 6.66
CA GLY A 141 -16.16 7.65 6.64
C GLY A 141 -17.26 6.85 7.35
N LYS A 142 -17.16 5.51 7.34
CA LYS A 142 -18.10 4.61 8.01
C LYS A 142 -17.60 4.03 9.32
N GLN A 143 -16.34 4.29 9.67
CA GLN A 143 -15.69 3.71 10.85
C GLN A 143 -15.86 2.17 10.88
N TYR A 144 -15.74 1.57 9.70
CA TYR A 144 -15.92 0.14 9.45
C TYR A 144 -14.55 -0.47 9.17
N MET A 145 -14.32 -1.70 9.65
CA MET A 145 -13.11 -2.52 9.52
C MET A 145 -11.79 -1.84 9.93
N LEU A 146 -11.83 -0.89 10.87
CA LEU A 146 -10.64 -0.18 11.35
C LEU A 146 -9.60 -1.15 11.96
N TYR A 147 -10.03 -2.27 12.52
CA TYR A 147 -9.15 -3.36 12.93
C TYR A 147 -8.26 -3.85 11.77
N TYR A 148 -8.89 -4.20 10.64
CA TYR A 148 -8.23 -4.72 9.45
C TYR A 148 -7.48 -3.64 8.68
N ALA A 149 -7.89 -2.38 8.79
CA ALA A 149 -7.21 -1.24 8.17
C ALA A 149 -5.73 -1.14 8.60
N ARG A 150 -5.41 -1.52 9.85
CA ARG A 150 -4.03 -1.61 10.36
C ARG A 150 -3.15 -2.51 9.51
N PHE A 151 -3.70 -3.66 9.10
CA PHE A 151 -3.02 -4.55 8.18
C PHE A 151 -3.01 -3.94 6.78
N TYR A 152 -4.19 -3.77 6.17
CA TYR A 152 -4.31 -3.49 4.74
C TYR A 152 -3.61 -2.21 4.28
N PHE A 153 -3.60 -1.18 5.12
CA PHE A 153 -3.03 0.10 4.79
C PHE A 153 -1.63 0.31 5.38
N GLY A 154 -1.05 -0.68 6.05
CA GLY A 154 0.24 -0.51 6.71
C GLY A 154 1.21 -1.66 6.43
N VAL A 155 0.86 -2.89 6.83
CA VAL A 155 1.76 -4.05 6.75
C VAL A 155 2.26 -4.34 5.32
N PRO A 156 1.45 -4.27 4.25
CA PRO A 156 1.93 -4.41 2.87
C PRO A 156 3.02 -3.42 2.47
N GLU A 157 3.11 -2.26 3.12
CA GLU A 157 4.08 -1.23 2.77
C GLU A 157 5.52 -1.59 3.16
N ILE A 158 5.73 -2.63 3.99
CA ILE A 158 7.06 -3.18 4.30
C ILE A 158 7.79 -3.58 3.00
N SER A 159 7.08 -4.24 2.07
CA SER A 159 7.67 -4.59 0.77
C SER A 159 7.71 -3.42 -0.22
N SER A 160 6.98 -2.33 0.03
CA SER A 160 7.02 -1.13 -0.82
C SER A 160 8.28 -0.31 -0.62
N VAL A 161 8.88 -0.37 0.57
CA VAL A 161 10.18 0.29 0.85
C VAL A 161 11.28 -0.18 -0.12
N PRO A 162 11.60 -1.50 -0.24
CA PRO A 162 12.57 -1.95 -1.24
C PRO A 162 12.07 -1.77 -2.69
N LEU A 163 10.76 -1.78 -2.94
CA LEU A 163 10.21 -1.47 -4.26
C LEU A 163 10.59 -0.06 -4.72
N ALA A 164 10.49 0.95 -3.85
CA ALA A 164 10.87 2.33 -4.17
C ALA A 164 12.34 2.42 -4.62
N PHE A 165 13.26 1.74 -3.93
CA PHE A 165 14.66 1.67 -4.35
C PHE A 165 14.83 0.92 -5.67
N MET A 166 14.09 -0.17 -5.89
CA MET A 166 14.13 -0.91 -7.15
C MET A 166 13.71 0.00 -8.31
N ASP A 167 12.66 0.79 -8.14
CA ASP A 167 12.17 1.71 -9.17
C ASP A 167 13.13 2.88 -9.41
N LEU A 168 13.82 3.36 -8.37
CA LEU A 168 14.94 4.29 -8.53
C LEU A 168 16.05 3.73 -9.44
N PHE A 169 16.47 2.48 -9.20
CA PHE A 169 17.49 1.82 -10.05
C PHE A 169 17.01 1.58 -11.49
N LYS A 170 15.71 1.37 -11.70
CA LYS A 170 15.12 1.29 -13.06
C LYS A 170 15.00 2.66 -13.73
N ALA A 171 14.85 3.74 -12.96
CA ALA A 171 14.78 5.11 -13.46
C ALA A 171 16.14 5.63 -13.94
N TYR A 172 17.20 5.26 -13.23
CA TYR A 172 18.57 5.73 -13.47
C TYR A 172 19.52 4.53 -13.64
N PRO A 173 19.66 3.98 -14.86
CA PRO A 173 20.58 2.88 -15.16
C PRO A 173 22.03 3.15 -14.73
N GLU A 174 22.44 4.42 -14.71
CA GLU A 174 23.74 4.90 -14.26
C GLU A 174 23.98 4.58 -12.78
N LEU A 175 22.94 4.70 -11.93
CA LEU A 175 23.01 4.29 -10.52
C LEU A 175 23.13 2.78 -10.38
N LYS A 176 22.43 2.03 -11.22
CA LYS A 176 22.50 0.56 -11.22
C LYS A 176 23.88 0.07 -11.64
N GLN A 177 24.50 0.70 -12.64
CA GLN A 177 25.87 0.39 -13.07
C GLN A 177 26.90 0.74 -12.00
N LYS A 178 26.70 1.85 -11.29
CA LYS A 178 27.58 2.28 -10.19
C LYS A 178 27.44 1.41 -8.94
N TYR A 179 26.22 0.94 -8.63
CA TYR A 179 25.93 0.15 -7.42
C TYR A 179 25.19 -1.16 -7.76
N PRO A 180 25.82 -2.09 -8.51
CA PRO A 180 25.16 -3.30 -8.98
C PRO A 180 24.77 -4.24 -7.82
N ALA A 181 25.65 -4.40 -6.82
CA ALA A 181 25.38 -5.20 -5.63
C ALA A 181 24.17 -4.68 -4.84
N SER A 182 24.07 -3.35 -4.66
CA SER A 182 22.91 -2.73 -3.98
C SER A 182 21.62 -2.93 -4.77
N SER A 183 21.67 -2.80 -6.11
CA SER A 183 20.51 -3.05 -6.96
C SER A 183 20.03 -4.50 -6.85
N GLU A 184 20.96 -5.46 -6.82
CA GLU A 184 20.62 -6.87 -6.64
C GLU A 184 20.07 -7.16 -5.24
N ALA A 185 20.70 -6.63 -4.18
CA ALA A 185 20.24 -6.80 -2.81
C ALA A 185 18.82 -6.28 -2.62
N VAL A 186 18.51 -5.10 -3.16
CA VAL A 186 17.16 -4.52 -3.11
C VAL A 186 16.13 -5.37 -3.86
N ARG A 187 16.48 -5.93 -5.04
CA ARG A 187 15.59 -6.83 -5.79
C ARG A 187 15.30 -8.12 -5.02
N ASN A 188 16.32 -8.70 -4.40
CA ASN A 188 16.17 -9.91 -3.59
C ASN A 188 15.32 -9.62 -2.34
N ALA A 189 15.58 -8.50 -1.65
CA ALA A 189 14.79 -8.06 -0.50
C ALA A 189 13.33 -7.80 -0.87
N PHE A 190 13.07 -7.14 -2.01
CA PHE A 190 11.71 -6.94 -2.51
C PHE A 190 10.99 -8.28 -2.74
N ALA A 191 11.61 -9.23 -3.43
CA ALA A 191 10.99 -10.54 -3.67
C ALA A 191 10.73 -11.31 -2.36
N ALA A 192 11.72 -11.31 -1.44
CA ALA A 192 11.64 -11.98 -0.15
C ALA A 192 10.56 -11.41 0.77
N LEU A 193 10.23 -10.12 0.64
CA LEU A 193 9.17 -9.47 1.43
C LEU A 193 7.81 -9.51 0.71
N PHE A 194 7.78 -9.29 -0.60
CA PHE A 194 6.53 -9.23 -1.36
C PHE A 194 5.78 -10.56 -1.32
N LEU A 195 6.45 -11.68 -1.56
CA LEU A 195 5.77 -12.98 -1.66
C LEU A 195 5.12 -13.39 -0.32
N PRO A 196 5.83 -13.40 0.83
CA PRO A 196 5.21 -13.75 2.10
C PRO A 196 4.17 -12.73 2.55
N VAL A 197 4.45 -11.43 2.44
CA VAL A 197 3.57 -10.39 3.00
C VAL A 197 2.35 -10.15 2.10
N ARG A 198 2.56 -9.88 0.81
CA ARG A 198 1.50 -9.45 -0.11
C ARG A 198 0.80 -10.60 -0.81
N THR A 199 1.45 -11.76 -0.98
CA THR A 199 0.80 -12.93 -1.61
C THR A 199 0.22 -13.89 -0.58
N ILE A 200 0.97 -14.25 0.46
CA ILE A 200 0.50 -15.25 1.44
C ILE A 200 -0.30 -14.58 2.55
N TRP A 201 0.33 -13.71 3.35
CA TRP A 201 -0.29 -13.13 4.54
C TRP A 201 -1.51 -12.26 4.20
N PHE A 202 -1.41 -11.43 3.16
CA PHE A 202 -2.55 -10.63 2.67
C PHE A 202 -3.75 -11.50 2.28
N THR A 203 -3.52 -12.66 1.67
CA THR A 203 -4.59 -13.61 1.32
C THR A 203 -5.26 -14.13 2.58
N LEU A 204 -4.49 -14.59 3.56
CA LEU A 204 -5.04 -15.13 4.82
C LEU A 204 -5.90 -14.09 5.54
N VAL A 205 -5.39 -12.86 5.71
CA VAL A 205 -6.15 -11.76 6.34
C VAL A 205 -7.40 -11.40 5.53
N THR A 206 -7.37 -11.54 4.21
CA THR A 206 -8.54 -11.33 3.34
C THR A 206 -9.59 -12.41 3.48
N LEU A 207 -9.19 -13.66 3.67
CA LEU A 207 -10.12 -14.74 3.98
C LEU A 207 -10.78 -14.52 5.35
N ASP A 208 -10.02 -14.10 6.36
CA ASP A 208 -10.56 -13.75 7.68
C ASP A 208 -11.53 -12.58 7.61
N PHE A 209 -11.15 -11.49 6.92
CA PHE A 209 -12.02 -10.35 6.71
C PHE A 209 -13.32 -10.72 5.97
N TRP A 210 -13.26 -11.56 4.94
CA TRP A 210 -14.45 -12.02 4.23
C TRP A 210 -15.34 -12.92 5.08
N ARG A 211 -14.74 -13.79 5.90
CA ARG A 211 -15.49 -14.61 6.85
C ARG A 211 -16.23 -13.72 7.85
N ASP A 212 -15.54 -12.77 8.47
CA ASP A 212 -16.14 -11.82 9.40
C ASP A 212 -17.25 -11.02 8.71
N SER A 213 -17.00 -10.56 7.47
CA SER A 213 -17.98 -9.82 6.68
C SER A 213 -19.23 -10.64 6.37
N ALA A 214 -19.07 -11.93 6.04
CA ALA A 214 -20.18 -12.84 5.77
C ALA A 214 -21.02 -13.11 7.02
N VAL A 215 -20.40 -13.27 8.19
CA VAL A 215 -21.11 -13.30 9.48
C VAL A 215 -21.82 -11.97 9.73
N GLY A 216 -21.12 -10.85 9.53
CA GLY A 216 -21.61 -9.50 9.74
C GLY A 216 -22.90 -9.18 8.97
N ILE A 217 -23.02 -9.63 7.72
CA ILE A 217 -24.22 -9.43 6.88
C ILE A 217 -25.25 -10.56 6.98
N GLY A 218 -24.99 -11.56 7.83
CA GLY A 218 -25.90 -12.67 8.11
C GLY A 218 -25.95 -13.76 7.03
N TRP A 219 -24.88 -13.94 6.26
CA TRP A 219 -24.73 -15.07 5.34
C TRP A 219 -24.16 -16.32 6.01
N LEU A 220 -23.38 -16.14 7.07
CA LEU A 220 -22.90 -17.21 7.94
C LEU A 220 -23.48 -17.05 9.34
N ASP A 221 -23.64 -18.17 10.04
CA ASP A 221 -24.05 -18.16 11.44
C ASP A 221 -22.99 -17.51 12.32
N GLY A 222 -23.46 -16.70 13.27
CA GLY A 222 -22.62 -16.06 14.26
C GLY A 222 -23.46 -15.11 15.11
N GLU A 223 -22.95 -14.82 16.32
CA GLU A 223 -23.67 -14.02 17.33
C GLU A 223 -23.73 -12.52 17.00
N HIS A 224 -23.09 -12.13 15.90
CA HIS A 224 -22.50 -10.81 15.77
C HIS A 224 -22.69 -10.25 14.36
N LYS A 225 -23.75 -9.45 14.17
CA LYS A 225 -24.11 -8.78 12.90
C LYS A 225 -23.69 -7.32 12.89
N THR A 226 -23.21 -6.84 11.75
CA THR A 226 -22.90 -5.41 11.55
C THR A 226 -24.18 -4.59 11.33
N THR A 227 -24.16 -3.31 11.72
CA THR A 227 -25.23 -2.35 11.41
C THR A 227 -25.09 -1.72 10.03
N GLU A 228 -23.96 -1.95 9.35
CA GLU A 228 -23.69 -1.36 8.04
C GLU A 228 -24.50 -2.03 6.92
N SER A 229 -24.75 -1.28 5.85
CA SER A 229 -25.48 -1.81 4.69
C SER A 229 -24.72 -2.93 4.00
N LYS A 230 -25.43 -3.94 3.48
CA LYS A 230 -24.84 -5.02 2.68
C LYS A 230 -24.06 -4.49 1.47
N ALA A 231 -24.55 -3.43 0.84
CA ALA A 231 -23.89 -2.80 -0.29
C ALA A 231 -22.49 -2.25 0.06
N LEU A 232 -22.34 -1.59 1.22
CA LEU A 232 -21.04 -1.12 1.71
C LEU A 232 -20.07 -2.29 1.90
N VAL A 233 -20.50 -3.31 2.64
CA VAL A 233 -19.66 -4.49 2.95
C VAL A 233 -19.20 -5.16 1.66
N LEU A 234 -20.12 -5.39 0.71
CA LEU A 234 -19.79 -6.00 -0.58
C LEU A 234 -18.85 -5.12 -1.42
N THR A 235 -19.03 -3.80 -1.41
CA THR A 235 -18.13 -2.88 -2.11
C THR A 235 -16.70 -3.00 -1.60
N ILE A 236 -16.54 -3.06 -0.28
CA ILE A 236 -15.23 -3.25 0.36
C ILE A 236 -14.66 -4.63 0.00
N CYS A 237 -15.45 -5.71 0.10
CA CYS A 237 -14.99 -7.05 -0.28
C CYS A 237 -14.53 -7.13 -1.74
N ILE A 238 -15.25 -6.49 -2.66
CA ILE A 238 -14.89 -6.43 -4.09
C ILE A 238 -13.61 -5.61 -4.28
N GLY A 239 -13.45 -4.47 -3.63
CA GLY A 239 -12.21 -3.69 -3.70
C GLY A 239 -11.01 -4.49 -3.19
N GLN A 240 -11.19 -5.26 -2.11
CA GLN A 240 -10.16 -6.16 -1.59
C GLN A 240 -9.83 -7.30 -2.56
N LEU A 241 -10.84 -7.86 -3.24
CA LEU A 241 -10.64 -8.85 -4.31
C LEU A 241 -9.81 -8.26 -5.46
N VAL A 242 -10.09 -7.03 -5.89
CA VAL A 242 -9.30 -6.34 -6.92
C VAL A 242 -7.84 -6.22 -6.48
N LEU A 243 -7.60 -5.75 -5.25
CA LEU A 243 -6.24 -5.62 -4.71
C LEU A 243 -5.53 -6.98 -4.58
N LEU A 244 -6.24 -8.02 -4.16
CA LEU A 244 -5.72 -9.38 -4.05
C LEU A 244 -5.32 -9.95 -5.42
N CYS A 245 -6.18 -9.80 -6.44
CA CYS A 245 -5.87 -10.18 -7.82
C CYS A 245 -4.62 -9.47 -8.35
N MET A 246 -4.46 -8.18 -8.03
CA MET A 246 -3.24 -7.43 -8.38
C MET A 246 -2.00 -8.00 -7.66
N GLN A 247 -2.11 -8.37 -6.38
CA GLN A 247 -0.99 -8.99 -5.66
C GLN A 247 -0.57 -10.32 -6.32
N PHE A 248 -1.52 -11.17 -6.74
CA PHE A 248 -1.21 -12.40 -7.45
C PHE A 248 -0.61 -12.15 -8.83
N PHE A 249 -1.11 -11.15 -9.56
CA PHE A 249 -0.54 -10.76 -10.85
C PHE A 249 0.94 -10.39 -10.70
N TRP A 250 1.29 -9.47 -9.80
CA TRP A 250 2.68 -9.09 -9.57
C TRP A 250 3.52 -10.21 -8.94
N GLY A 251 2.94 -10.99 -8.03
CA GLY A 251 3.57 -12.17 -7.45
C GLY A 251 3.99 -13.18 -8.53
N SER A 252 3.14 -13.40 -9.54
CA SER A 252 3.47 -14.28 -10.67
C SER A 252 4.66 -13.78 -11.50
N ILE A 253 4.79 -12.46 -11.67
CA ILE A 253 5.94 -11.84 -12.37
C ILE A 253 7.23 -12.05 -11.56
N ILE A 254 7.16 -11.86 -10.24
CA ILE A 254 8.31 -12.04 -9.33
C ILE A 254 8.75 -13.51 -9.33
N ILE A 255 7.82 -14.46 -9.20
CA ILE A 255 8.13 -15.90 -9.23
C ILE A 255 8.80 -16.28 -10.55
N ARG A 256 8.26 -15.82 -11.69
CA ARG A 256 8.88 -16.06 -13.00
C ARG A 256 10.31 -15.53 -13.07
N ALA A 257 10.55 -14.32 -12.57
CA ALA A 257 11.87 -13.71 -12.55
C ALA A 257 12.86 -14.48 -11.65
N VAL A 258 12.41 -14.98 -10.50
CA VAL A 258 13.22 -15.81 -9.58
C VAL A 258 13.57 -17.16 -10.23
N VAL A 259 12.57 -17.86 -10.79
CA VAL A 259 12.78 -19.15 -11.46
C VAL A 259 13.73 -19.01 -12.66
N GLN A 260 13.59 -17.94 -13.45
CA GLN A 260 14.49 -17.69 -14.57
C GLN A 260 15.94 -17.48 -14.11
N LYS A 261 16.15 -16.75 -13.01
CA LYS A 261 17.48 -16.55 -12.42
C LYS A 261 18.09 -17.88 -11.97
N MET A 262 17.34 -18.71 -11.26
CA MET A 262 17.80 -20.02 -10.80
C MET A 262 18.21 -20.93 -11.97
N LYS A 263 17.41 -20.99 -13.04
CA LYS A 263 17.72 -21.79 -14.23
C LYS A 263 18.94 -21.27 -15.01
N GLY A 264 19.14 -19.96 -15.05
CA GLY A 264 20.30 -19.34 -15.69
C GLY A 264 21.60 -19.58 -14.92
N ASP A 265 21.52 -19.63 -13.59
CA ASP A 265 22.66 -19.94 -12.72
C ASP A 265 23.05 -21.43 -12.79
N GLU A 266 22.10 -22.34 -13.05
CA GLU A 266 22.39 -23.77 -13.26
C GLU A 266 23.14 -24.02 -14.58
N ALA A 267 22.76 -23.36 -15.67
CA ALA A 267 23.46 -23.48 -16.95
C ALA A 267 24.93 -23.01 -16.91
N HIS A 268 25.32 -22.20 -15.92
CA HIS A 268 26.69 -21.73 -15.72
C HIS A 268 27.49 -22.60 -14.74
N LYS A 269 26.85 -23.48 -13.97
CA LYS A 269 27.52 -24.42 -13.05
C LYS A 269 27.94 -25.73 -13.74
N ASP A 270 27.30 -26.06 -14.85
CA ASP A 270 27.59 -27.26 -15.65
C ASP A 270 28.55 -26.98 -16.84
N ALA A 271 29.13 -25.78 -16.89
CA ALA A 271 30.09 -25.33 -17.92
C ALA A 271 31.47 -25.03 -17.29
#